data_AF-A0A1H2QDW9-F1
#
_entry.id   AF-A0A1H2QDW9-F1
#
_cell.length_a   1.000
_cell.length_b   1.000
_cell.length_c   1.000
_cell.angle_alpha   90.00
_cell.angle_beta   90.00
_cell.angle_gamma   90.00
#
_symmetry.space_group_name_H-M   'P 1'
#
loop_
_entity.id
_entity.type
_entity.pdbx_description
1 polymer ?
#
loop_
_entity_poly.entity_id
_entity_poly.type
_entity_poly.pdbx_seq_one_letter_code
_entity_poly.pdbx_strand_id
1 'polypeptide(L)'
;MWYSFRGQSNVETYRMGYAESDDGLMWKRLDSEVGIDVSDTGWDSEMICYPRVFRHRDSLYMLYNGNGYGKTGFGLAVMEGGV
;
A
#
# COMPACT_ATOMS: atom_id res chain seq x y z
N MET A 1 7.10 -2.02 -7.40
CA MET A 1 7.38 -2.05 -5.95
C MET A 1 6.31 -1.24 -5.24
N TRP A 2 5.75 -1.80 -4.16
CA TRP A 2 4.89 -1.07 -3.24
C TRP A 2 5.71 -0.54 -2.06
N TYR A 3 5.42 0.68 -1.63
CA TYR A 3 6.15 1.34 -0.56
C TYR A 3 5.24 2.23 0.28
N SER A 4 5.71 2.59 1.48
CA SER A 4 5.04 3.57 2.33
C SER A 4 5.68 4.94 2.16
N PHE A 5 4.86 5.98 2.01
CA PHE A 5 5.33 7.36 2.01
C PHE A 5 4.41 8.26 2.85
N ARG A 6 4.94 9.39 3.30
CA ARG A 6 4.25 10.40 4.12
C ARG A 6 4.65 11.80 3.67
N GLY A 7 3.99 12.83 4.20
CA GLY A 7 4.34 14.23 3.95
C GLY A 7 3.60 14.84 2.76
N GLN A 8 2.36 14.41 2.53
CA GLN A 8 1.46 15.10 1.62
C GLN A 8 0.89 16.34 2.31
N SER A 9 0.55 17.38 1.55
CA SER A 9 0.09 18.66 2.11
C SER A 9 -1.19 18.55 2.94
N ASN A 10 -2.00 17.52 2.71
CA ASN A 10 -3.29 17.27 3.34
C ASN A 10 -3.34 15.94 4.13
N VAL A 11 -2.26 15.16 4.14
CA VAL A 11 -2.20 13.85 4.82
C VAL A 11 -0.87 13.73 5.55
N GLU A 12 -0.93 13.77 6.89
CA GLU A 12 0.25 13.68 7.76
C GLU A 12 0.67 12.23 8.04
N THR A 13 -0.25 11.28 7.86
CA THR A 13 -0.01 9.85 8.09
C THR A 13 0.56 9.16 6.84
N TYR A 14 0.87 7.87 6.95
CA TYR A 14 1.35 7.11 5.80
C TYR A 14 0.25 6.78 4.80
N ARG A 15 0.65 6.77 3.53
CA ARG A 15 -0.06 6.18 2.41
C ARG A 15 0.83 5.20 1.69
N MET A 16 0.21 4.42 0.83
CA MET A 16 0.90 3.47 -0.02
C MET A 16 1.13 4.06 -1.40
N GLY A 17 2.30 3.80 -1.95
CA GLY A 17 2.65 4.16 -3.33
C GLY A 17 3.10 2.95 -4.12
N TYR A 18 3.08 3.12 -5.44
CA TYR A 18 3.59 2.14 -6.39
C TYR A 18 4.63 2.79 -7.31
N ALA A 19 5.69 2.05 -7.63
CA ALA A 19 6.73 2.51 -8.52
C ALA A 19 7.33 1.34 -9.31
N GLU A 20 7.77 1.62 -10.52
CA GLU A 20 8.45 0.66 -11.39
C GLU A 20 9.87 1.12 -11.70
N SER A 21 10.75 0.15 -11.94
CA SER A 21 12.14 0.37 -12.28
C SER A 21 12.66 -0.84 -13.02
N ASP A 22 13.33 -0.60 -14.14
CA ASP A 22 13.97 -1.65 -14.94
C ASP A 22 15.36 -2.02 -14.40
N ASP A 23 16.00 -1.12 -13.65
CA ASP A 23 17.39 -1.24 -13.17
C ASP A 23 17.53 -1.27 -11.63
N GLY A 24 16.46 -1.00 -10.90
CA GLY A 24 16.43 -0.90 -9.44
C GLY A 24 17.08 0.38 -8.87
N LEU A 25 17.61 1.26 -9.72
CA LEU A 25 18.28 2.51 -9.33
C LEU A 25 17.38 3.71 -9.62
N MET A 26 16.81 3.77 -10.82
CA MET A 26 15.93 4.83 -11.28
C MET A 26 14.49 4.35 -11.19
N TRP A 27 13.71 5.03 -10.36
CA TRP A 27 12.32 4.63 -10.08
C TRP A 27 11.34 5.66 -10.63
N LYS A 28 10.38 5.17 -11.42
CA LYS A 28 9.21 5.95 -11.86
C LYS A 28 8.06 5.71 -10.88
N ARG A 29 7.65 6.77 -10.18
CA ARG A 29 6.45 6.72 -9.31
C ARG A 29 5.19 6.67 -10.16
N LEU A 30 4.29 5.77 -9.79
CA LEU A 30 2.99 5.51 -10.40
C LEU A 30 1.94 5.47 -9.27
N ASP A 31 1.94 6.50 -8.41
CA ASP A 31 1.13 6.48 -7.18
C ASP A 31 -0.37 6.37 -7.43
N SER A 32 -0.86 6.86 -8.57
CA SER A 32 -2.25 6.70 -9.02
C SER A 32 -2.64 5.25 -9.34
N GLU A 33 -1.66 4.36 -9.50
CA GLU A 33 -1.83 2.95 -9.85
C GLU A 33 -1.66 2.01 -8.65
N VAL A 34 -1.55 2.54 -7.43
CA VAL A 34 -1.35 1.72 -6.23
C VAL A 34 -2.48 0.74 -5.95
N GLY A 35 -3.71 1.08 -6.36
CA GLY A 35 -4.89 0.20 -6.32
C GLY A 35 -5.52 -0.01 -4.94
N ILE A 36 -5.03 0.67 -3.89
CA ILE A 36 -5.57 0.60 -2.53
C ILE A 36 -5.37 1.93 -1.80
N ASP A 37 -6.34 2.32 -0.97
CA ASP A 37 -6.24 3.44 -0.04
C ASP A 37 -6.89 3.04 1.31
N VAL A 38 -6.86 3.96 2.29
CA VAL A 38 -7.50 3.78 3.58
C VAL A 38 -9.00 3.48 3.44
N SER A 39 -9.54 2.70 4.37
CA SER A 39 -10.98 2.49 4.46
C SER A 39 -11.72 3.77 4.84
N ASP A 40 -12.99 3.90 4.46
CA ASP A 40 -13.84 5.03 4.89
C ASP A 40 -13.96 5.12 6.42
N THR A 41 -13.93 3.96 7.11
CA THR A 41 -14.01 3.85 8.57
C THR A 41 -13.25 2.61 9.07
N GLY A 42 -12.87 2.61 10.35
CA GLY A 42 -12.38 1.41 11.03
C GLY A 42 -10.88 1.41 11.35
N TRP A 43 -10.31 0.21 11.39
CA TRP A 43 -8.97 -0.04 11.93
C TRP A 43 -7.84 0.46 11.01
N ASP A 44 -8.12 0.71 9.72
CA ASP A 44 -7.16 1.22 8.73
C ASP A 44 -7.64 2.51 8.02
N SER A 45 -8.58 3.25 8.63
CA SER A 45 -9.17 4.45 8.02
C SER A 45 -8.33 5.72 8.07
N GLU A 46 -7.29 5.77 8.89
CA GLU A 46 -6.40 6.93 9.02
C GLU A 46 -5.11 6.73 8.21
N MET A 47 -4.64 5.49 8.12
CA MET A 47 -3.41 5.12 7.44
C MET A 47 -3.33 3.64 7.08
N ILE A 48 -2.58 3.38 6.01
CA ILE A 48 -2.07 2.06 5.65
C ILE A 48 -0.56 2.15 5.45
N CYS A 49 0.20 1.17 5.93
CA CYS A 49 1.66 1.20 5.86
C CYS A 49 2.30 -0.20 5.85
N TYR A 50 3.61 -0.21 5.58
CA TYR A 50 4.48 -1.38 5.57
C TYR A 50 3.98 -2.53 4.70
N PRO A 51 3.72 -2.28 3.39
CA PRO A 51 3.21 -3.30 2.51
C PRO A 51 4.22 -4.41 2.30
N ARG A 52 3.73 -5.65 2.36
CA ARG A 52 4.44 -6.83 1.87
C ARG A 52 3.60 -7.51 0.82
N VAL A 53 4.04 -7.41 -0.42
CA VAL A 53 3.39 -8.05 -1.57
C VAL A 53 4.00 -9.42 -1.86
N PHE A 54 3.16 -10.41 -2.15
CA PHE A 54 3.56 -11.76 -2.53
C PHE A 54 2.51 -12.43 -3.41
N ARG A 55 2.96 -13.34 -4.29
CA ARG A 55 2.06 -14.20 -5.06
C ARG A 55 1.77 -15.47 -4.27
N HIS A 56 0.50 -15.88 -4.28
CA HIS A 56 0.10 -17.20 -3.81
C HIS A 56 -0.94 -17.77 -4.80
N ARG A 57 -0.60 -18.89 -5.45
CA ARG A 57 -1.33 -19.43 -6.60
C ARG A 57 -1.46 -18.37 -7.71
N ASP A 58 -2.68 -18.10 -8.16
CA ASP A 58 -2.98 -17.18 -9.25
C ASP A 58 -3.24 -15.75 -8.77
N SER A 59 -3.14 -15.50 -7.47
CA SER A 59 -3.48 -14.21 -6.87
C SER A 59 -2.26 -13.48 -6.32
N LEU A 60 -2.27 -12.15 -6.45
CA LEU A 60 -1.34 -11.25 -5.79
C LEU A 60 -1.99 -10.77 -4.49
N TYR A 61 -1.26 -10.94 -3.39
CA TYR A 61 -1.69 -10.53 -2.07
C TYR A 61 -0.78 -9.44 -1.51
N MET A 62 -1.33 -8.66 -0.60
CA MET A 62 -0.60 -7.65 0.16
C MET A 62 -0.98 -7.72 1.63
N LEU A 63 0.01 -7.98 2.48
CA LEU A 63 -0.10 -7.72 3.91
C LEU A 63 0.24 -6.25 4.19
N TYR A 64 -0.50 -5.59 5.06
CA TYR A 64 -0.26 -4.19 5.44
C TYR A 64 -0.75 -3.90 6.85
N ASN A 65 -0.19 -2.87 7.50
CA ASN A 65 -0.61 -2.40 8.81
C ASN A 65 -1.59 -1.23 8.71
N GLY A 66 -2.58 -1.19 9.60
CA GLY A 66 -3.53 -0.08 9.74
C GLY A 66 -3.07 1.03 10.68
N ASN A 67 -4.02 1.70 11.34
CA ASN A 67 -3.82 2.89 12.16
C ASN A 67 -2.78 2.71 13.28
N GLY A 68 -2.02 3.77 13.54
CA GLY A 68 -0.97 3.78 14.56
C GLY A 68 0.12 2.74 14.29
N TYR A 69 0.55 2.61 13.03
CA TYR A 69 1.61 1.68 12.61
C TYR A 69 1.28 0.20 12.85
N GLY A 70 0.00 -0.15 12.85
CA GLY A 70 -0.50 -1.49 13.16
C GLY A 70 -1.02 -1.67 14.59
N LYS A 71 -1.10 -0.60 15.39
CA LYS A 71 -1.72 -0.63 16.73
C LYS A 71 -3.16 -1.18 16.71
N THR A 72 -3.90 -0.87 15.65
CA THR A 72 -5.30 -1.29 15.48
C THR A 72 -5.47 -2.59 14.68
N GLY A 73 -4.39 -3.11 14.08
CA GLY A 73 -4.42 -4.35 13.32
C GLY A 73 -3.61 -4.32 12.02
N PHE A 74 -3.65 -5.44 11.30
CA PHE A 74 -3.09 -5.61 9.96
C PHE A 74 -4.11 -6.31 9.07
N GLY A 75 -4.01 -6.07 7.77
CA GLY A 75 -4.92 -6.61 6.75
C GLY A 75 -4.22 -7.44 5.70
N LEU A 76 -5.03 -8.14 4.93
CA LEU A 76 -4.63 -8.89 3.74
C LEU A 76 -5.51 -8.42 2.58
N ALA A 77 -4.96 -7.62 1.67
CA ALA A 77 -5.60 -7.26 0.42
C ALA A 77 -5.28 -8.29 -0.66
N VAL A 78 -6.21 -8.48 -1.59
CA VAL A 78 -6.03 -9.28 -2.80
C VAL A 78 -6.29 -8.40 -4.01
N MET A 79 -5.45 -8.53 -5.04
CA MET A 79 -5.67 -7.82 -6.29
C MET A 79 -6.80 -8.51 -7.08
N GLU A 80 -7.90 -7.78 -7.31
CA GLU A 80 -9.01 -8.22 -8.15
C GLU A 80 -8.87 -7.66 -9.57
N GLY A 81 -9.17 -8.47 -10.58
CA GLY A 81 -9.01 -8.10 -11.99
C GLY A 81 -7.53 -8.10 -12.39
N GLY A 82 -7.06 -9.24 -12.90
CA GLY A 82 -5.70 -9.35 -13.44
C GLY A 82 -5.45 -8.32 -14.54
N VAL A 83 -4.23 -7.77 -14.55
CA VAL A 83 -3.72 -6.85 -15.58
C VAL A 83 -3.87 -7.45 -16.97
#